data_AF-A0A7X6QC66-F1
#
_entry.id   AF-A0A7X6QC66-F1
#
_cell.length_a   1.000
_cell.length_b   1.000
_cell.length_c   1.000
_cell.angle_alpha   90.00
_cell.angle_beta   90.00
_cell.angle_gamma   90.00
#
_symmetry.space_group_name_H-M   'P 1'
#
loop_
_entity.id
_entity.type
_entity.pdbx_description
1 polymer ?
#
loop_
_entity_poly.entity_id
_entity_poly.type
_entity_poly.pdbx_seq_one_letter_code
_entity_poly.pdbx_strand_id
1 'polypeptide(L)'
;NIVVGILLLLNPAVSMVALPLYVGFTLLFHSISGIVSAYEMKQYGILDWGTLMVIAVLGLIFSFILLWNPLFAGINVVVWTAVTFVVIGGYTIYYSFKLRKLNKMMKEE
;
A
#
# COMPACT_ATOMS: atom_id res chain seq x y z
N ASN A 1 10.39 9.77 -16.30
CA ASN A 1 9.72 8.44 -16.39
C ASN A 1 9.80 7.78 -17.76
N ILE A 2 9.66 8.50 -18.89
CA ILE A 2 9.68 7.85 -20.23
C ILE A 2 11.09 7.34 -20.63
N VAL A 3 12.14 8.11 -20.33
CA VAL A 3 13.53 7.77 -20.73
C VAL A 3 14.03 6.48 -20.09
N VAL A 4 13.74 6.27 -18.80
CA VAL A 4 14.12 5.05 -18.06
C VAL A 4 13.34 3.83 -18.57
N GLY A 5 12.05 4.00 -18.90
CA GLY A 5 11.22 2.94 -19.47
C GLY A 5 11.71 2.47 -20.84
N ILE A 6 12.15 3.40 -21.71
CA ILE A 6 12.68 3.05 -23.04
C ILE A 6 14.03 2.33 -22.94
N LEU A 7 14.90 2.75 -22.02
CA LEU A 7 16.21 2.12 -21.81
C LEU A 7 16.11 0.68 -21.30
N LEU A 8 15.07 0.38 -20.51
CA LEU A 8 14.76 -0.96 -20.00
C LEU A 8 14.25 -1.89 -21.12
N LEU A 9 13.33 -1.42 -21.96
CA LEU A 9 12.76 -2.23 -23.06
C LEU A 9 13.81 -2.73 -24.06
N LEU A 10 14.93 -2.02 -24.22
CA LEU A 10 16.01 -2.38 -25.14
C LEU A 10 16.88 -3.56 -24.66
N ASN A 11 16.86 -3.91 -23.35
CA ASN A 11 17.65 -5.00 -22.77
C ASN A 11 16.80 -5.89 -21.84
N PRO A 12 16.09 -6.89 -22.38
CA PRO A 12 15.11 -7.70 -21.63
C PRO A 12 15.69 -8.47 -20.44
N ALA A 13 16.94 -8.94 -20.55
CA ALA A 13 17.61 -9.67 -19.47
C ALA A 13 17.94 -8.77 -18.27
N VAL A 14 18.29 -7.51 -18.52
CA VAL A 14 18.58 -6.52 -17.47
C VAL A 14 17.28 -5.98 -16.87
N SER A 15 16.22 -5.89 -17.69
CA SER A 15 14.90 -5.43 -17.26
C SER A 15 14.22 -6.31 -16.22
N MET A 16 14.39 -7.63 -16.26
CA MET A 16 13.82 -8.52 -15.24
C MET A 16 14.32 -8.21 -13.82
N VAL A 17 15.52 -7.66 -13.68
CA VAL A 17 16.11 -7.31 -12.37
C VAL A 17 15.94 -5.81 -12.07
N ALA A 18 16.08 -4.97 -13.09
CA ALA A 18 16.01 -3.52 -12.93
C ALA A 18 14.57 -3.00 -12.70
N LEU A 19 13.54 -3.69 -13.21
CA LEU A 19 12.14 -3.29 -13.02
C LEU A 19 11.72 -3.34 -11.53
N PRO A 20 11.91 -4.45 -10.80
CA PRO A 20 11.62 -4.48 -9.37
C PRO A 20 12.45 -3.48 -8.55
N LEU A 21 13.72 -3.28 -8.89
CA LEU A 21 14.57 -2.28 -8.22
C LEU A 21 14.05 -0.86 -8.44
N TYR A 22 13.66 -0.53 -9.67
CA TYR A 22 13.04 0.76 -10.00
C TYR A 22 11.76 0.97 -9.18
N VAL A 23 10.88 -0.04 -9.13
CA VAL A 23 9.66 0.00 -8.33
C VAL A 23 9.98 0.19 -6.84
N GLY A 24 10.97 -0.52 -6.31
CA GLY A 24 11.44 -0.38 -4.92
C GLY A 24 12.02 1.00 -4.60
N PHE A 25 12.76 1.61 -5.53
CA PHE A 25 13.24 2.99 -5.36
C PHE A 25 12.11 4.02 -5.44
N THR A 26 11.18 3.87 -6.38
CA THR A 26 10.02 4.77 -6.47
C THR A 26 9.14 4.70 -5.24
N LEU A 27 8.94 3.50 -4.68
CA LEU A 27 8.17 3.28 -3.46
C LEU A 27 8.85 3.93 -2.24
N LEU A 28 10.19 3.95 -2.21
CA LEU A 28 10.97 4.60 -1.15
C LEU A 28 10.70 6.10 -1.15
N PHE A 29 10.86 6.74 -2.30
CA PHE A 29 10.59 8.18 -2.44
C PHE A 29 9.14 8.51 -2.11
N HIS A 30 8.18 7.68 -2.56
CA HIS A 30 6.76 7.88 -2.23
C HIS A 30 6.49 7.77 -0.73
N SER A 31 7.10 6.79 -0.07
CA SER A 31 6.92 6.56 1.38
C SER A 31 7.54 7.69 2.21
N ILE A 32 8.72 8.18 1.81
CA ILE A 32 9.35 9.36 2.44
C ILE A 32 8.44 10.58 2.29
N SER A 33 7.92 10.84 1.09
CA SER A 33 6.96 11.93 0.88
C SER A 33 5.68 11.76 1.72
N GLY A 34 5.17 10.53 1.85
CA GLY A 34 4.02 10.23 2.70
C GLY A 34 4.27 10.51 4.19
N ILE A 35 5.48 10.25 4.69
CA ILE A 35 5.88 10.61 6.06
C ILE A 35 5.89 12.13 6.23
N VAL A 36 6.42 12.87 5.25
CA VAL A 36 6.41 14.34 5.27
C VAL A 36 4.98 14.88 5.28
N SER A 37 4.10 14.36 4.42
CA SER A 37 2.69 14.76 4.39
C SER A 37 1.94 14.40 5.68
N ALA A 38 2.21 13.24 6.28
CA ALA A 38 1.64 12.88 7.57
C ALA A 38 2.11 13.82 8.70
N TYR A 39 3.38 14.25 8.65
CA TYR A 39 3.93 15.22 9.59
C TYR A 39 3.30 16.62 9.42
N GLU A 40 3.06 17.05 8.17
CA GLU A 40 2.31 18.27 7.87
C GLU A 40 0.87 18.18 8.41
N MET A 41 0.16 17.07 8.16
CA MET A 41 -1.20 16.88 8.68
C MET A 41 -1.27 16.87 10.21
N LYS A 42 -0.23 16.36 10.88
CA LYS A 42 -0.06 16.47 12.33
C LYS A 42 0.06 17.94 12.77
N GLN A 43 0.82 18.76 12.04
CA GLN A 43 0.94 20.20 12.32
C GLN A 43 -0.38 20.96 12.12
N TYR A 44 -1.20 20.55 11.16
CA TYR A 44 -2.54 21.13 10.91
C TYR A 44 -3.62 20.66 11.89
N GLY A 45 -3.32 19.75 12.82
CA GLY A 45 -4.28 19.29 13.85
C GLY A 45 -5.32 18.28 13.36
N ILE A 46 -5.12 17.66 12.19
CA ILE A 46 -6.05 16.68 11.61
C ILE A 46 -5.83 15.31 12.27
N LEU A 47 -6.76 14.82 13.08
CA LEU A 47 -6.65 13.60 13.90
C LEU A 47 -6.23 12.31 13.16
N ASP A 48 -6.43 12.21 11.84
CA ASP A 48 -6.12 11.02 11.04
C ASP A 48 -4.63 10.93 10.61
N TRP A 49 -3.79 11.85 11.09
CA TRP A 49 -2.35 11.89 10.81
C TRP A 49 -1.62 10.59 11.20
N GLY A 50 -2.07 9.92 12.26
CA GLY A 50 -1.46 8.70 12.77
C GLY A 50 -1.57 7.53 11.79
N THR A 51 -2.73 7.36 11.16
CA THR A 51 -2.98 6.32 10.16
C THR A 51 -2.07 6.48 8.95
N LEU A 52 -1.97 7.70 8.43
CA LEU A 52 -1.10 8.02 7.28
C LEU A 52 0.37 7.83 7.62
N MET A 53 0.79 8.18 8.83
CA MET A 53 2.18 7.99 9.27
C MET A 53 2.53 6.50 9.36
N VAL A 54 1.65 5.68 9.93
CA VAL A 54 1.84 4.22 10.02
C VAL A 54 1.91 3.58 8.63
N ILE A 55 1.04 3.99 7.71
CA ILE A 55 1.05 3.51 6.32
C ILE A 55 2.36 3.88 5.62
N ALA A 56 2.82 5.12 5.77
CA ALA A 56 4.04 5.58 5.13
C ALA A 56 5.30 4.91 5.70
N VAL A 57 5.35 4.66 7.01
CA VAL A 57 6.44 3.91 7.65
C VAL A 57 6.45 2.45 7.21
N LEU A 58 5.28 1.81 7.12
CA LEU A 58 5.16 0.46 6.57
C LEU A 58 5.64 0.42 5.12
N GLY A 59 5.20 1.37 4.29
CA GLY A 59 5.66 1.51 2.90
C GLY A 59 7.18 1.63 2.79
N LEU A 60 7.80 2.40 3.69
CA LEU A 60 9.26 2.56 3.75
C LEU A 60 9.97 1.25 4.10
N ILE A 61 9.48 0.51 5.11
CA ILE A 61 10.01 -0.82 5.48
C ILE A 61 9.88 -1.80 4.29
N PHE A 62 8.72 -1.84 3.65
CA PHE A 62 8.49 -2.67 2.47
C PHE A 62 9.45 -2.33 1.32
N SER A 63 9.74 -1.04 1.14
CA SER A 63 10.68 -0.58 0.14
C SER A 63 12.10 -1.10 0.37
N PHE A 64 12.58 -1.11 1.61
CA PHE A 64 13.88 -1.70 1.95
C PHE A 64 13.91 -3.21 1.70
N ILE A 65 12.82 -3.91 2.00
CA ILE A 65 12.69 -5.35 1.71
C ILE A 65 12.74 -5.60 0.19
N LEU A 66 12.06 -4.75 -0.60
CA LEU A 66 12.06 -4.82 -2.06
C LEU A 66 13.45 -4.60 -2.67
N LEU A 67 14.24 -3.70 -2.08
CA LEU A 67 15.61 -3.43 -2.53
C LEU A 67 16.60 -4.53 -2.15
N TRP A 68 16.39 -5.21 -1.01
CA TRP A 68 17.25 -6.30 -0.56
C TRP A 68 17.06 -7.58 -1.39
N ASN A 69 15.82 -7.96 -1.67
CA ASN A 69 15.52 -9.12 -2.52
C ASN A 69 14.19 -8.92 -3.27
N PRO A 70 14.22 -8.31 -4.46
CA PRO A 70 13.01 -7.93 -5.17
C PRO A 70 12.11 -9.11 -5.55
N LEU A 71 12.69 -10.26 -5.88
CA LEU A 71 11.94 -11.46 -6.28
C LEU A 71 11.20 -12.09 -5.09
N PHE A 72 11.83 -12.11 -3.91
CA PHE A 72 11.23 -12.65 -2.70
C PHE A 72 10.20 -11.68 -2.09
N ALA A 73 10.50 -10.38 -2.15
CA ALA A 73 9.61 -9.32 -1.65
C ALA A 73 8.32 -9.24 -2.46
N GLY A 74 8.40 -9.32 -3.80
CA GLY A 74 7.23 -9.22 -4.67
C GLY A 74 6.19 -10.32 -4.39
N ILE A 75 6.62 -11.57 -4.25
CA ILE A 75 5.71 -12.69 -3.98
C ILE A 75 5.05 -12.54 -2.60
N ASN A 76 5.84 -12.19 -1.57
CA ASN A 76 5.31 -12.08 -0.20
C ASN A 76 4.31 -10.91 -0.08
N VAL A 77 4.62 -9.74 -0.64
CA VAL A 77 3.72 -8.58 -0.62
C VAL A 77 2.41 -8.87 -1.34
N VAL A 78 2.46 -9.54 -2.50
CA VAL A 78 1.25 -9.90 -3.26
C VAL A 78 0.37 -10.86 -2.47
N VAL A 79 0.95 -11.87 -1.81
CA VAL A 79 0.20 -12.82 -0.98
C VAL A 79 -0.45 -12.12 0.21
N TRP A 80 0.29 -11.29 0.94
CA TRP A 80 -0.26 -10.53 2.08
C TRP A 80 -1.35 -9.55 1.63
N THR A 81 -1.17 -8.87 0.51
CA THR A 81 -2.17 -7.95 -0.06
C THR A 81 -3.43 -8.69 -0.48
N ALA A 82 -3.30 -9.85 -1.13
CA ALA A 82 -4.43 -10.69 -1.51
C ALA A 82 -5.22 -11.15 -0.28
N VAL A 83 -4.53 -11.58 0.78
CA VAL A 83 -5.17 -11.95 2.05
C VAL A 83 -5.90 -10.76 2.67
N THR A 84 -5.29 -9.57 2.69
CA THR A 84 -5.92 -8.35 3.20
C THR A 84 -7.19 -8.01 2.42
N PHE A 85 -7.19 -8.10 1.08
CA PHE A 85 -8.39 -7.86 0.28
C PHE A 85 -9.52 -8.85 0.58
N VAL A 86 -9.20 -10.14 0.73
CA VAL A 86 -10.19 -11.17 1.08
C VAL A 86 -10.81 -10.88 2.44
N VAL A 87 -10.00 -10.51 3.43
CA VAL A 87 -10.46 -10.17 4.78
C VAL A 87 -11.33 -8.91 4.78
N ILE A 88 -10.93 -7.84 4.09
CA ILE A 88 -11.71 -6.61 3.96
C ILE A 88 -13.06 -6.87 3.27
N GLY A 89 -13.05 -7.68 2.20
CA GLY A 89 -14.27 -8.10 1.50
C GLY A 89 -15.21 -8.88 2.41
N GLY A 90 -14.69 -9.83 3.19
CA GLY A 90 -15.47 -10.56 4.19
C GLY A 90 -16.06 -9.64 5.26
N TYR A 91 -15.26 -8.70 5.77
CA TYR A 91 -15.69 -7.77 6.81
C TYR A 91 -16.79 -6.82 6.34
N THR A 92 -16.70 -6.30 5.11
CA THR A 92 -17.72 -5.41 4.53
C THR A 92 -19.05 -6.13 4.30
N ILE A 93 -19.02 -7.40 3.88
CA ILE A 93 -20.23 -8.24 3.77
C ILE A 93 -20.86 -8.44 5.15
N TYR A 94 -20.06 -8.84 6.15
CA TYR A 94 -20.54 -9.01 7.53
C TYR A 94 -21.15 -7.72 8.10
N TYR A 95 -20.46 -6.59 7.92
CA TYR A 95 -20.91 -5.29 8.41
C TYR A 95 -22.22 -4.85 7.73
N SER A 96 -22.36 -5.11 6.43
CA SER A 96 -23.59 -4.86 5.67
C SER A 96 -24.77 -5.66 6.21
N PHE A 97 -24.58 -6.94 6.55
CA PHE A 97 -25.64 -7.75 7.19
C PHE A 97 -26.00 -7.24 8.59
N LYS A 98 -25.01 -6.83 9.38
CA LYS A 98 -25.22 -6.28 10.72
C LYS A 98 -26.01 -4.96 10.68
N LEU A 99 -25.66 -4.05 9.77
CA LEU A 99 -26.38 -2.80 9.53
C LEU A 99 -27.82 -3.04 9.07
N ARG A 100 -28.03 -4.01 8.17
CA ARG A 100 -29.38 -4.37 7.71
C ARG A 100 -30.26 -4.91 8.85
N LYS A 101 -29.66 -5.63 9.80
CA LYS A 101 -30.34 -6.13 11.00
C LYS A 101 -30.69 -5.00 11.97
N LEU A 102 -29.76 -4.07 12.20
CA LEU A 102 -29.98 -2.87 13.03
C LEU A 102 -31.10 -1.98 12.48
N ASN A 103 -31.10 -1.72 11.17
CA ASN A 103 -32.13 -0.89 10.53
C ASN A 103 -33.53 -1.54 10.55
N LYS A 104 -33.62 -2.87 10.64
CA LYS A 104 -34.90 -3.56 10.85
C LYS A 104 -35.41 -3.39 12.27
N MET A 105 -34.55 -3.53 13.28
CA MET A 105 -34.94 -3.35 14.70
C MET A 105 -35.38 -1.90 14.98
N MET A 106 -34.75 -0.91 14.36
CA MET A 106 -35.13 0.51 14.49
C MET A 106 -36.43 0.91 13.78
N LYS A 107 -36.98 0.07 12.89
CA LYS A 107 -38.24 0.33 12.17
C LYS A 107 -39.46 -0.33 12.82
N GLU A 108 -39.24 -1.18 13.83
CA GLU A 108 -40.28 -1.89 14.57
C GLU A 108 -40.64 -1.20 15.91
N GLU A 109 -39.96 -0.10 16.27
CA GLU A 109 -40.37 0.88 17.30
C GLU A 109 -41.12 2.06 16.66
#